data_AF-A0A8A4K4U5-F1
#
_entry.id   AF-A0A8A4K4U5-F1
#
_cell.length_a   1.000
_cell.length_b   1.000
_cell.length_c   1.000
_cell.angle_alpha   90.00
_cell.angle_beta   90.00
_cell.angle_gamma   90.00
#
_symmetry.space_group_name_H-M   'P 1'
#
loop_
_entity.id
_entity.type
_entity.pdbx_description
1 polymer ?
#
loop_
_entity_poly.entity_id
_entity_poly.type
_entity_poly.pdbx_seq_one_letter_code
_entity_poly.pdbx_strand_id
1 'polypeptide(L)'
;MSKPPKGIARFDSAATMLLALANALHDRPFASPGQSPMLDRLLPSLDRLPTRLREWGYAVSGLAEGISHKQASELDVEGIAEWMVSTYPQRDYPAAFVGATNGAMVHLAAAMGTPWLPQTFLCPVRVQQSDPDDAQSEFENGKAVAAALLATWPKLAVHHMQDPSQDRLLLEKMHYFRLKLRDMPLAFNEFLLGGLPAGSTLFINHCTRQWPVTRTSDRSFFQFGAPGGATEKEYLQGGPRVAEYLARAGVDRARWEPPAITDHVPEAEWGLDGYLISPLKKLAEAQRWRLMEIRYDHPEALSFVVAEIYRDWYLAAGILPARLTVDSFLLMDPWCSMQQHAIPFWLMFPSVPSADALQRFLEKQPPFNHIDMMLYSHGTDSIGLADVDRWKQLLAFAREEGALVGVDETRFPHDFATFSRFDSALRERAPLLPAPPPLSIDKAIAGIQRYGARHGVTLHPLT
;
A
#
# COMPACT_ATOMS: atom_id res chain seq x y z
N MET A 1 -6.36 7.09 -20.13
CA MET A 1 -6.02 5.87 -19.38
C MET A 1 -6.99 4.77 -19.76
N SER A 2 -6.49 3.58 -20.04
CA SER A 2 -7.30 2.38 -20.26
C SER A 2 -8.05 2.01 -18.97
N LYS A 3 -9.27 1.49 -19.12
CA LYS A 3 -10.06 0.99 -17.98
C LYS A 3 -9.34 -0.21 -17.37
N PRO A 4 -9.22 -0.32 -16.04
CA PRO A 4 -8.60 -1.49 -15.42
C PRO A 4 -9.34 -2.77 -15.81
N PRO A 5 -8.60 -3.86 -16.07
CA PRO A 5 -9.18 -5.16 -16.33
C PRO A 5 -9.90 -5.70 -15.08
N LYS A 6 -10.71 -6.73 -15.25
CA LYS A 6 -11.40 -7.37 -14.12
C LYS A 6 -10.39 -8.12 -13.25
N GLY A 7 -10.62 -8.12 -11.95
CA GLY A 7 -9.81 -8.90 -10.99
C GLY A 7 -8.64 -8.14 -10.39
N ILE A 8 -8.53 -6.84 -10.64
CA ILE A 8 -7.69 -5.93 -9.88
C ILE A 8 -8.58 -4.87 -9.21
N ALA A 9 -8.47 -4.77 -7.88
CA ALA A 9 -9.11 -3.70 -7.12
C ALA A 9 -8.38 -2.37 -7.32
N ARG A 10 -9.12 -1.28 -7.48
CA ARG A 10 -8.56 0.08 -7.49
C ARG A 10 -8.38 0.62 -6.08
N PHE A 11 -9.19 0.17 -5.11
CA PHE A 11 -8.93 0.43 -3.69
C PHE A 11 -7.76 -0.38 -3.12
N ASP A 12 -7.09 -1.19 -3.94
CA ASP A 12 -5.86 -1.89 -3.58
C ASP A 12 -4.69 -0.91 -3.39
N SER A 13 -3.86 -1.16 -2.39
CA SER A 13 -2.63 -0.40 -2.15
C SER A 13 -1.70 -0.45 -3.36
N ALA A 14 -1.51 -1.63 -3.99
CA ALA A 14 -0.60 -1.77 -5.12
C ALA A 14 -1.10 -0.99 -6.36
N ALA A 15 -2.37 -1.15 -6.72
CA ALA A 15 -2.96 -0.42 -7.83
C ALA A 15 -2.96 1.10 -7.60
N THR A 16 -3.39 1.55 -6.41
CA THR A 16 -3.42 2.98 -6.08
C THR A 16 -2.02 3.59 -6.12
N MET A 17 -1.04 2.95 -5.51
CA MET A 17 0.35 3.42 -5.49
C MET A 17 0.99 3.44 -6.88
N LEU A 18 0.72 2.43 -7.72
CA LEU A 18 1.16 2.40 -9.11
C LEU A 18 0.59 3.59 -9.89
N LEU A 19 -0.69 3.90 -9.70
CA LEU A 19 -1.38 5.00 -10.35
C LEU A 19 -0.93 6.38 -9.84
N ALA A 20 -0.65 6.50 -8.54
CA ALA A 20 -0.08 7.70 -7.94
C ALA A 20 1.32 7.98 -8.51
N LEU A 21 2.17 6.95 -8.61
CA LEU A 21 3.49 7.06 -9.23
C LEU A 21 3.37 7.41 -10.72
N ALA A 22 2.49 6.72 -11.46
CA ALA A 22 2.28 6.99 -12.88
C ALA A 22 1.87 8.45 -13.12
N ASN A 23 0.94 8.98 -12.30
CA ASN A 23 0.55 10.39 -12.36
C ASN A 23 1.71 11.33 -12.07
N ALA A 24 2.53 11.05 -11.07
CA ALA A 24 3.73 11.84 -10.81
C ALA A 24 4.71 11.82 -12.00
N LEU A 25 4.89 10.68 -12.66
CA LEU A 25 5.73 10.56 -13.86
C LEU A 25 5.16 11.27 -15.10
N HIS A 26 3.85 11.50 -15.13
CA HIS A 26 3.14 12.34 -16.11
C HIS A 26 3.04 13.82 -15.68
N ASP A 27 3.73 14.22 -14.61
CA ASP A 27 3.72 15.58 -14.06
C ASP A 27 2.30 16.10 -13.73
N ARG A 28 1.48 15.27 -13.08
CA ARG A 28 0.13 15.62 -12.67
C ARG A 28 -0.23 15.06 -11.29
N PRO A 29 -1.17 15.69 -10.56
CA PRO A 29 -1.61 15.23 -9.24
C PRO A 29 -2.36 13.88 -9.32
N PHE A 30 -2.43 13.20 -8.19
CA PHE A 30 -3.24 11.99 -8.02
C PHE A 30 -4.52 12.30 -7.25
N ALA A 31 -5.65 12.36 -7.98
CA ALA A 31 -6.90 12.91 -7.44
C ALA A 31 -7.91 11.90 -6.89
N SER A 32 -7.80 10.60 -7.23
CA SER A 32 -8.80 9.62 -6.79
C SER A 32 -8.27 8.18 -6.86
N PRO A 33 -8.20 7.47 -5.72
CA PRO A 33 -8.03 6.02 -5.65
C PRO A 33 -9.12 5.27 -6.43
N GLY A 34 -10.38 5.72 -6.32
CA GLY A 34 -11.52 5.10 -6.99
C GLY A 34 -11.63 5.38 -8.48
N GLN A 35 -10.82 6.30 -9.04
CA GLN A 35 -10.77 6.70 -10.45
C GLN A 35 -12.14 6.84 -11.13
N SER A 36 -13.12 7.38 -10.41
CA SER A 36 -14.48 7.53 -10.92
C SER A 36 -15.02 8.90 -10.53
N PRO A 37 -14.89 9.91 -11.42
CA PRO A 37 -15.33 11.28 -11.14
C PRO A 37 -16.81 11.39 -10.74
N MET A 38 -17.65 10.44 -11.17
CA MET A 38 -19.06 10.40 -10.79
C MET A 38 -19.24 9.91 -9.34
N LEU A 39 -18.52 8.86 -8.93
CA LEU A 39 -18.55 8.39 -7.54
C LEU A 39 -17.91 9.42 -6.61
N ASP A 40 -16.80 10.04 -7.04
CA ASP A 40 -16.11 11.10 -6.29
C ASP A 40 -17.03 12.29 -6.01
N ARG A 41 -17.90 12.66 -6.96
CA ARG A 41 -18.92 13.70 -6.76
C ARG A 41 -20.06 13.30 -5.83
N LEU A 42 -20.34 12.01 -5.69
CA LEU A 42 -21.42 11.48 -4.85
C LEU A 42 -20.94 11.15 -3.43
N LEU A 43 -19.66 10.85 -3.23
CA LEU A 43 -19.07 10.52 -1.92
C LEU A 43 -19.34 11.58 -0.83
N PRO A 44 -19.20 12.91 -1.08
CA PRO A 44 -19.55 13.94 -0.10
C PRO A 44 -21.02 13.95 0.33
N SER A 45 -21.91 13.40 -0.50
CA SER A 45 -23.34 13.29 -0.17
C SER A 45 -23.65 12.05 0.68
N LEU A 46 -22.88 10.95 0.50
CA LEU A 46 -22.95 9.78 1.37
C LEU A 46 -22.60 10.15 2.81
N ASP A 47 -21.65 11.07 2.98
CA ASP A 47 -21.23 11.63 4.25
C ASP A 47 -22.35 12.28 5.08
N ARG A 48 -23.49 12.64 4.47
CA ARG A 48 -24.67 13.15 5.19
C ARG A 48 -25.58 12.06 5.74
N LEU A 49 -25.31 10.79 5.41
CA LEU A 49 -26.10 9.66 5.86
C LEU A 49 -25.66 9.17 7.25
N PRO A 50 -26.58 8.58 8.03
CA PRO A 50 -26.24 7.83 9.23
C PRO A 50 -25.12 6.80 8.98
N THR A 51 -24.24 6.59 9.96
CA THR A 51 -23.03 5.75 9.83
C THR A 51 -23.30 4.39 9.18
N ARG A 52 -24.34 3.67 9.60
CA ARG A 52 -24.71 2.37 9.01
C ARG A 52 -25.02 2.41 7.50
N LEU A 53 -25.61 3.49 7.01
CA LEU A 53 -25.90 3.65 5.58
C LEU A 53 -24.64 4.03 4.78
N ARG A 54 -23.68 4.72 5.41
CA ARG A 54 -22.38 5.04 4.82
C ARG A 54 -21.52 3.80 4.67
N GLU A 55 -21.42 3.02 5.74
CA GLU A 55 -20.71 1.73 5.77
C GLU A 55 -21.28 0.78 4.71
N TRP A 56 -22.62 0.71 4.61
CA TRP A 56 -23.28 -0.06 3.57
C TRP A 56 -22.95 0.47 2.16
N GLY A 57 -23.00 1.79 1.95
CA GLY A 57 -22.65 2.40 0.67
C GLY A 57 -21.20 2.12 0.24
N TYR A 58 -20.27 2.14 1.19
CA TYR A 58 -18.86 1.79 0.98
C TYR A 58 -18.68 0.28 0.68
N ALA A 59 -19.35 -0.59 1.42
CA ALA A 59 -19.34 -2.04 1.13
C ALA A 59 -19.90 -2.35 -0.27
N VAL A 60 -20.93 -1.63 -0.70
CA VAL A 60 -21.55 -1.77 -2.03
C VAL A 60 -20.69 -1.16 -3.15
N SER A 61 -19.96 -0.08 -2.91
CA SER A 61 -19.02 0.44 -3.90
C SER A 61 -17.83 -0.52 -4.08
N GLY A 62 -17.32 -1.11 -2.99
CA GLY A 62 -16.30 -2.16 -3.05
C GLY A 62 -16.75 -3.40 -3.83
N LEU A 63 -18.04 -3.79 -3.72
CA LEU A 63 -18.63 -4.88 -4.50
C LEU A 63 -18.52 -4.67 -6.02
N ALA A 64 -18.51 -3.42 -6.51
CA ALA A 64 -18.39 -3.14 -7.93
C ALA A 64 -17.00 -3.50 -8.49
N GLU A 65 -15.99 -3.61 -7.64
CA GLU A 65 -14.62 -3.98 -8.03
C GLU A 65 -14.36 -5.49 -7.89
N GLY A 66 -15.24 -6.21 -7.18
CA GLY A 66 -15.15 -7.65 -7.00
C GLY A 66 -15.56 -8.46 -8.23
N ILE A 67 -14.81 -9.51 -8.53
CA ILE A 67 -15.18 -10.49 -9.57
C ILE A 67 -16.11 -11.57 -8.99
N SER A 68 -16.84 -12.28 -9.84
CA SER A 68 -17.60 -13.47 -9.40
C SER A 68 -16.69 -14.70 -9.32
N HIS A 69 -17.13 -15.74 -8.61
CA HIS A 69 -16.42 -17.03 -8.58
C HIS A 69 -16.14 -17.60 -9.98
N LYS A 70 -17.10 -17.49 -10.91
CA LYS A 70 -16.91 -17.91 -12.31
C LYS A 70 -15.77 -17.13 -12.99
N GLN A 71 -15.73 -15.81 -12.76
CA GLN A 71 -14.71 -14.93 -13.34
C GLN A 71 -13.32 -15.18 -12.76
N ALA A 72 -13.20 -15.76 -11.56
CA ALA A 72 -11.91 -16.10 -10.98
C ALA A 72 -11.11 -17.10 -11.86
N SER A 73 -11.80 -18.02 -12.54
CA SER A 73 -11.17 -18.94 -13.50
C SER A 73 -10.79 -18.32 -14.84
N GLU A 74 -11.26 -17.09 -15.10
CA GLU A 74 -11.05 -16.34 -16.35
C GLU A 74 -10.10 -15.14 -16.11
N LEU A 75 -9.40 -15.11 -14.98
CA LEU A 75 -8.50 -14.00 -14.62
C LEU A 75 -7.33 -13.91 -15.61
N ASP A 76 -7.21 -12.77 -16.28
CA ASP A 76 -6.12 -12.48 -17.20
C ASP A 76 -4.98 -11.76 -16.47
N VAL A 77 -4.03 -12.54 -15.94
CA VAL A 77 -2.86 -12.01 -15.22
C VAL A 77 -1.97 -11.19 -16.15
N GLU A 78 -1.85 -11.59 -17.43
CA GLU A 78 -1.03 -10.88 -18.41
C GLU A 78 -1.68 -9.54 -18.79
N GLY A 79 -2.99 -9.52 -19.06
CA GLY A 79 -3.74 -8.29 -19.30
C GLY A 79 -3.73 -7.31 -18.12
N ILE A 80 -3.67 -7.81 -16.87
CA ILE A 80 -3.45 -6.97 -15.68
C ILE A 80 -2.05 -6.35 -15.72
N ALA A 81 -1.01 -7.14 -16.03
CA ALA A 81 0.35 -6.64 -16.16
C ALA A 81 0.49 -5.61 -17.30
N GLU A 82 -0.12 -5.86 -18.46
CA GLU A 82 -0.21 -4.92 -19.58
C GLU A 82 -0.86 -3.60 -19.16
N TRP A 83 -1.98 -3.67 -18.45
CA TRP A 83 -2.64 -2.47 -17.93
C TRP A 83 -1.71 -1.69 -17.01
N MET A 84 -1.06 -2.34 -16.05
CA MET A 84 -0.15 -1.70 -15.10
C MET A 84 0.97 -0.94 -15.82
N VAL A 85 1.67 -1.56 -16.77
CA VAL A 85 2.76 -0.91 -17.51
C VAL A 85 2.25 0.18 -18.46
N SER A 86 1.03 0.04 -18.99
CA SER A 86 0.41 1.04 -19.88
C SER A 86 0.11 2.37 -19.19
N THR A 87 0.10 2.41 -17.85
CA THR A 87 -0.12 3.64 -17.09
C THR A 87 1.08 4.59 -17.16
N TYR A 88 2.28 4.05 -17.37
CA TYR A 88 3.53 4.81 -17.38
C TYR A 88 3.78 5.51 -18.73
N PRO A 89 4.42 6.70 -18.74
CA PRO A 89 4.83 7.34 -19.99
C PRO A 89 5.87 6.49 -20.72
N GLN A 90 5.73 6.34 -22.03
CA GLN A 90 6.71 5.59 -22.84
C GLN A 90 7.97 6.43 -23.04
N ARG A 91 9.04 6.10 -22.31
CA ARG A 91 10.35 6.76 -22.36
C ARG A 91 11.44 5.87 -21.77
N ASP A 92 12.68 6.27 -21.95
CA ASP A 92 13.81 5.67 -21.25
C ASP A 92 13.80 6.07 -19.78
N TYR A 93 14.11 5.10 -18.92
CA TYR A 93 14.19 5.26 -17.48
C TYR A 93 15.60 4.93 -16.98
N PRO A 94 16.16 5.75 -16.05
CA PRO A 94 17.51 5.51 -15.51
C PRO A 94 17.56 4.29 -14.57
N ALA A 95 16.42 3.90 -14.02
CA ALA A 95 16.23 2.72 -13.20
C ALA A 95 14.75 2.32 -13.17
N ALA A 96 14.44 1.16 -12.58
CA ALA A 96 13.09 0.78 -12.21
C ALA A 96 13.09 0.01 -10.88
N PHE A 97 11.91 -0.03 -10.25
CA PHE A 97 11.66 -0.84 -9.06
C PHE A 97 10.76 -2.03 -9.41
N VAL A 98 10.97 -3.16 -8.75
CA VAL A 98 10.08 -4.34 -8.80
C VAL A 98 9.93 -4.90 -7.40
N GLY A 99 8.73 -5.31 -6.99
CA GLY A 99 8.56 -6.06 -5.75
C GLY A 99 7.41 -5.59 -4.86
N ALA A 100 7.65 -5.58 -3.56
CA ALA A 100 6.65 -5.28 -2.54
C ALA A 100 6.03 -3.88 -2.71
N THR A 101 4.77 -3.75 -2.29
CA THR A 101 4.09 -2.45 -2.17
C THR A 101 4.68 -1.67 -1.00
N ASN A 102 5.00 -0.38 -1.20
CA ASN A 102 5.50 0.49 -0.14
C ASN A 102 5.38 1.96 -0.54
N GLY A 103 4.69 2.78 0.26
CA GLY A 103 4.46 4.18 -0.10
C GLY A 103 5.71 5.06 -0.02
N ALA A 104 6.66 4.77 0.88
CA ALA A 104 7.93 5.50 0.91
C ALA A 104 8.78 5.20 -0.35
N MET A 105 8.76 3.95 -0.83
CA MET A 105 9.41 3.59 -2.10
C MET A 105 8.77 4.34 -3.28
N VAL A 106 7.45 4.50 -3.29
CA VAL A 106 6.73 5.25 -4.33
C VAL A 106 7.19 6.70 -4.40
N HIS A 107 7.37 7.37 -3.25
CA HIS A 107 7.99 8.70 -3.21
C HIS A 107 9.41 8.70 -3.75
N LEU A 108 10.25 7.75 -3.31
CA LEU A 108 11.61 7.63 -3.80
C LEU A 108 11.66 7.44 -5.33
N ALA A 109 10.78 6.59 -5.87
CA ALA A 109 10.65 6.34 -7.30
C ALA A 109 10.16 7.60 -8.06
N ALA A 110 9.24 8.36 -7.49
CA ALA A 110 8.77 9.62 -8.05
C ALA A 110 9.90 10.67 -8.11
N ALA A 111 10.67 10.82 -7.02
CA ALA A 111 11.85 11.70 -6.98
C ALA A 111 12.91 11.31 -8.02
N MET A 112 13.11 10.02 -8.24
CA MET A 112 14.07 9.49 -9.24
C MET A 112 13.54 9.54 -10.68
N GLY A 113 12.23 9.75 -10.87
CA GLY A 113 11.59 9.73 -12.18
C GLY A 113 11.47 8.33 -12.79
N THR A 114 11.39 7.28 -11.95
CA THR A 114 11.48 5.86 -12.31
C THR A 114 10.17 5.09 -12.03
N PRO A 115 9.81 4.08 -12.82
CA PRO A 115 8.59 3.30 -12.61
C PRO A 115 8.78 2.22 -11.53
N TRP A 116 7.66 1.68 -11.05
CA TRP A 116 7.63 0.54 -10.14
C TRP A 116 6.65 -0.53 -10.65
N LEU A 117 7.06 -1.79 -10.63
CA LEU A 117 6.23 -2.93 -11.00
C LEU A 117 5.86 -3.73 -9.75
N PRO A 118 4.58 -3.75 -9.33
CA PRO A 118 4.15 -4.48 -8.15
C PRO A 118 4.24 -5.99 -8.37
N GLN A 119 4.75 -6.72 -7.37
CA GLN A 119 4.65 -8.18 -7.34
C GLN A 119 3.26 -8.66 -6.92
N THR A 120 2.61 -7.91 -6.03
CA THR A 120 1.36 -8.31 -5.39
C THR A 120 0.24 -7.38 -5.84
N PHE A 121 -0.93 -7.93 -6.13
CA PHE A 121 -2.16 -7.14 -6.30
C PHE A 121 -3.37 -7.85 -5.67
N LEU A 122 -4.38 -7.08 -5.30
CA LEU A 122 -5.62 -7.59 -4.72
C LEU A 122 -6.65 -7.96 -5.79
N CYS A 123 -7.15 -9.18 -5.70
CA CYS A 123 -8.27 -9.71 -6.45
C CYS A 123 -9.45 -9.96 -5.49
N PRO A 124 -10.37 -9.00 -5.32
CA PRO A 124 -11.55 -9.24 -4.49
C PRO A 124 -12.55 -10.14 -5.22
N VAL A 125 -13.12 -11.11 -4.52
CA VAL A 125 -14.13 -12.03 -5.06
C VAL A 125 -15.42 -11.88 -4.28
N ARG A 126 -16.50 -11.53 -4.99
CA ARG A 126 -17.80 -11.25 -4.37
C ARG A 126 -18.40 -12.50 -3.74
N VAL A 127 -19.02 -12.28 -2.58
CA VAL A 127 -19.89 -13.25 -1.92
C VAL A 127 -21.23 -12.62 -1.55
N GLN A 128 -22.26 -13.44 -1.43
CA GLN A 128 -23.61 -12.94 -1.11
C GLN A 128 -23.67 -12.43 0.33
N GLN A 129 -23.17 -13.23 1.27
CA GLN A 129 -23.00 -12.92 2.68
C GLN A 129 -21.82 -13.74 3.22
N SER A 130 -20.96 -13.14 4.02
CA SER A 130 -19.96 -13.82 4.84
C SER A 130 -20.02 -13.27 6.27
N ASP A 131 -19.74 -14.11 7.26
CA ASP A 131 -19.50 -13.67 8.64
C ASP A 131 -18.01 -13.29 8.74
N PRO A 132 -17.66 -12.00 8.90
CA PRO A 132 -16.27 -11.57 8.95
C PRO A 132 -15.50 -12.20 10.12
N ASP A 133 -16.19 -12.68 11.17
CA ASP A 133 -15.56 -13.31 12.35
C ASP A 133 -15.52 -14.85 12.29
N ASP A 134 -16.08 -15.48 11.25
CA ASP A 134 -16.02 -16.93 11.07
C ASP A 134 -14.90 -17.32 10.10
N ALA A 135 -13.68 -17.39 10.65
CA ALA A 135 -12.49 -17.72 9.90
C ALA A 135 -12.45 -19.15 9.34
N GLN A 136 -13.16 -20.10 9.97
CA GLN A 136 -13.22 -21.48 9.47
C GLN A 136 -14.11 -21.55 8.24
N SER A 137 -15.29 -20.96 8.29
CA SER A 137 -16.20 -20.93 7.15
C SER A 137 -15.57 -20.18 5.97
N GLU A 138 -14.92 -19.04 6.22
CA GLU A 138 -14.19 -18.30 5.20
C GLU A 138 -13.11 -19.19 4.55
N PHE A 139 -12.27 -19.84 5.36
CA PHE A 139 -11.23 -20.74 4.89
C PHE A 139 -11.77 -21.85 3.99
N GLU A 140 -12.85 -22.52 4.41
CA GLU A 140 -13.46 -23.61 3.62
C GLU A 140 -14.08 -23.09 2.32
N ASN A 141 -14.81 -21.97 2.36
CA ASN A 141 -15.47 -21.38 1.21
C ASN A 141 -14.47 -20.83 0.17
N GLY A 142 -13.31 -20.36 0.62
CA GLY A 142 -12.27 -19.80 -0.25
C GLY A 142 -11.48 -20.83 -1.06
N LYS A 143 -11.48 -22.11 -0.68
CA LYS A 143 -10.65 -23.16 -1.33
C LYS A 143 -10.92 -23.29 -2.83
N ALA A 144 -12.19 -23.30 -3.24
CA ALA A 144 -12.56 -23.43 -4.65
C ALA A 144 -12.10 -22.21 -5.46
N VAL A 145 -12.24 -21.01 -4.90
CA VAL A 145 -11.79 -19.77 -5.52
C VAL A 145 -10.27 -19.74 -5.65
N ALA A 146 -9.54 -20.11 -4.59
CA ALA A 146 -8.08 -20.20 -4.61
C ALA A 146 -7.59 -21.17 -5.68
N ALA A 147 -8.23 -22.34 -5.81
CA ALA A 147 -7.92 -23.32 -6.85
C ALA A 147 -8.18 -22.77 -8.26
N ALA A 148 -9.29 -22.04 -8.46
CA ALA A 148 -9.61 -21.40 -9.74
C ALA A 148 -8.56 -20.34 -10.12
N LEU A 149 -8.15 -19.49 -9.17
CA LEU A 149 -7.12 -18.48 -9.38
C LEU A 149 -5.75 -19.10 -9.66
N LEU A 150 -5.38 -20.17 -8.96
CA LEU A 150 -4.11 -20.89 -9.19
C LEU A 150 -4.00 -21.51 -10.59
N ALA A 151 -5.14 -21.80 -11.23
CA ALA A 151 -5.21 -22.39 -12.55
C ALA A 151 -5.04 -21.37 -13.68
N THR A 152 -5.24 -20.08 -13.42
CA THR A 152 -5.14 -19.04 -14.46
C THR A 152 -3.71 -18.75 -14.88
N TRP A 153 -2.76 -18.85 -13.95
CA TRP A 153 -1.35 -18.63 -14.25
C TRP A 153 -0.42 -19.53 -13.39
N PRO A 154 0.44 -20.37 -14.01
CA PRO A 154 1.26 -21.36 -13.29
C PRO A 154 2.27 -20.76 -12.30
N LYS A 155 2.64 -19.49 -12.47
CA LYS A 155 3.60 -18.76 -11.65
C LYS A 155 2.94 -17.85 -10.62
N LEU A 156 1.63 -18.02 -10.39
CA LEU A 156 0.91 -17.27 -9.37
C LEU A 156 1.00 -17.96 -8.01
N ALA A 157 1.14 -17.19 -6.94
CA ALA A 157 0.79 -17.61 -5.60
C ALA A 157 -0.44 -16.86 -5.10
N VAL A 158 -1.29 -17.53 -4.33
CA VAL A 158 -2.59 -17.05 -3.89
C VAL A 158 -2.66 -17.02 -2.37
N HIS A 159 -2.75 -15.84 -1.79
CA HIS A 159 -3.02 -15.65 -0.38
C HIS A 159 -4.49 -15.26 -0.22
N HIS A 160 -5.30 -16.15 0.36
CA HIS A 160 -6.63 -15.81 0.84
C HIS A 160 -6.48 -15.17 2.21
N MET A 161 -6.71 -13.86 2.29
CA MET A 161 -6.56 -13.07 3.50
C MET A 161 -7.93 -12.76 4.10
N GLN A 162 -8.04 -12.83 5.42
CA GLN A 162 -9.18 -12.33 6.18
C GLN A 162 -8.69 -11.58 7.41
N ASP A 163 -8.96 -10.28 7.46
CA ASP A 163 -8.70 -9.45 8.64
C ASP A 163 -10.01 -8.82 9.16
N PRO A 164 -10.70 -9.47 10.12
CA PRO A 164 -11.91 -8.90 10.69
C PRO A 164 -11.69 -7.59 11.43
N SER A 165 -10.48 -7.30 11.92
CA SER A 165 -10.22 -6.09 12.70
C SER A 165 -10.19 -4.86 11.80
N GLN A 166 -9.56 -4.96 10.62
CA GLN A 166 -9.32 -3.82 9.73
C GLN A 166 -10.34 -3.74 8.58
N ASP A 167 -10.72 -4.90 8.01
CA ASP A 167 -11.47 -5.00 6.75
C ASP A 167 -12.94 -5.44 6.93
N ARG A 168 -13.45 -5.42 8.17
CA ARG A 168 -14.76 -5.97 8.57
C ARG A 168 -15.87 -5.69 7.57
N LEU A 169 -16.03 -4.42 7.18
CA LEU A 169 -17.11 -3.95 6.31
C LEU A 169 -17.07 -4.59 4.92
N LEU A 170 -15.87 -4.80 4.38
CA LEU A 170 -15.69 -5.36 3.04
C LEU A 170 -15.80 -6.89 3.08
N LEU A 171 -15.32 -7.52 4.15
CA LEU A 171 -15.38 -8.97 4.34
C LEU A 171 -16.82 -9.52 4.37
N GLU A 172 -17.81 -8.74 4.79
CA GLU A 172 -19.23 -9.15 4.71
C GLU A 172 -19.71 -9.44 3.28
N LYS A 173 -19.01 -8.91 2.27
CA LYS A 173 -19.44 -8.87 0.87
C LYS A 173 -18.42 -9.43 -0.11
N MET A 174 -17.16 -9.62 0.28
CA MET A 174 -16.14 -10.17 -0.59
C MET A 174 -15.02 -10.87 0.19
N HIS A 175 -14.42 -11.86 -0.46
CA HIS A 175 -13.20 -12.52 -0.02
C HIS A 175 -11.99 -11.84 -0.64
N TYR A 176 -10.91 -11.69 0.12
CA TYR A 176 -9.68 -11.06 -0.35
C TYR A 176 -8.65 -12.09 -0.78
N PHE A 177 -8.29 -12.05 -2.07
CA PHE A 177 -7.19 -12.84 -2.60
C PHE A 177 -6.07 -11.91 -3.03
N ARG A 178 -4.96 -11.92 -2.28
CA ARG A 178 -3.72 -11.26 -2.69
C ARG A 178 -2.95 -12.21 -3.60
N LEU A 179 -2.71 -11.78 -4.82
CA LEU A 179 -2.06 -12.58 -5.85
C LEU A 179 -0.62 -12.11 -6.01
N LYS A 180 0.33 -13.02 -5.78
CA LYS A 180 1.77 -12.74 -5.86
C LYS A 180 2.37 -13.38 -7.10
N LEU A 181 3.09 -12.58 -7.88
CA LEU A 181 3.80 -13.02 -9.07
C LEU A 181 5.13 -13.70 -8.68
N ARG A 182 5.30 -15.00 -9.00
CA ARG A 182 6.55 -15.75 -8.77
C ARG A 182 7.50 -15.76 -9.97
N ASP A 183 7.08 -15.14 -11.07
CA ASP A 183 7.87 -14.95 -12.28
C ASP A 183 7.49 -13.60 -12.91
N MET A 184 8.22 -13.15 -13.92
CA MET A 184 7.90 -11.90 -14.62
C MET A 184 6.86 -12.15 -15.72
N PRO A 185 5.68 -11.50 -15.69
CA PRO A 185 4.78 -11.46 -16.83
C PRO A 185 5.49 -10.92 -18.09
N LEU A 186 5.01 -11.31 -19.27
CA LEU A 186 5.58 -10.87 -20.54
C LEU A 186 5.58 -9.34 -20.65
N ALA A 187 4.47 -8.69 -20.31
CA ALA A 187 4.30 -7.24 -20.37
C ALA A 187 5.29 -6.49 -19.47
N PHE A 188 5.62 -7.05 -18.30
CA PHE A 188 6.66 -6.47 -17.43
C PHE A 188 8.04 -6.62 -18.06
N ASN A 189 8.36 -7.78 -18.64
CA ASN A 189 9.62 -7.99 -19.35
C ASN A 189 9.76 -7.02 -20.53
N GLU A 190 8.75 -6.92 -21.38
CA GLU A 190 8.76 -6.04 -22.56
C GLU A 190 8.87 -4.57 -22.17
N PHE A 191 8.14 -4.14 -21.14
CA PHE A 191 8.25 -2.78 -20.62
C PHE A 191 9.66 -2.48 -20.10
N LEU A 192 10.27 -3.39 -19.33
CA LEU A 192 11.63 -3.18 -18.84
C LEU A 192 12.65 -3.19 -19.97
N LEU A 193 12.53 -4.11 -20.94
CA LEU A 193 13.45 -4.20 -22.09
C LEU A 193 13.33 -2.98 -23.02
N GLY A 194 12.12 -2.44 -23.18
CA GLY A 194 11.88 -1.25 -23.99
C GLY A 194 12.20 0.06 -23.29
N GLY A 195 12.19 0.08 -21.94
CA GLY A 195 12.32 1.29 -21.15
C GLY A 195 13.61 1.42 -20.33
N LEU A 196 14.42 0.37 -20.16
CA LEU A 196 15.69 0.44 -19.42
C LEU A 196 16.88 0.26 -20.36
N PRO A 197 17.65 1.33 -20.63
CA PRO A 197 18.92 1.23 -21.35
C PRO A 197 19.93 0.29 -20.69
N ALA A 198 20.94 -0.13 -21.45
CA ALA A 198 22.04 -0.93 -20.91
C ALA A 198 22.78 -0.17 -19.79
N GLY A 199 23.14 -0.88 -18.72
CA GLY A 199 23.79 -0.28 -17.54
C GLY A 199 22.82 0.40 -16.56
N SER A 200 21.52 0.44 -16.84
CA SER A 200 20.50 0.90 -15.87
C SER A 200 20.49 0.03 -14.61
N THR A 201 19.92 0.57 -13.53
CA THR A 201 19.77 -0.15 -12.25
C THR A 201 18.35 -0.67 -12.09
N LEU A 202 18.21 -1.94 -11.70
CA LEU A 202 16.94 -2.55 -11.32
C LEU A 202 16.94 -2.76 -9.81
N PHE A 203 15.98 -2.18 -9.10
CA PHE A 203 15.84 -2.32 -7.66
C PHE A 203 14.76 -3.33 -7.32
N ILE A 204 15.09 -4.31 -6.48
CA ILE A 204 14.13 -5.18 -5.81
C ILE A 204 13.72 -4.52 -4.49
N ASN A 205 12.45 -4.16 -4.36
CA ASN A 205 11.87 -3.70 -3.10
C ASN A 205 11.44 -4.93 -2.27
N HIS A 206 12.26 -5.33 -1.31
CA HIS A 206 12.10 -6.58 -0.56
C HIS A 206 11.72 -6.32 0.90
N CYS A 207 10.41 -6.25 1.13
CA CYS A 207 9.87 -6.39 2.48
C CYS A 207 9.87 -7.87 2.90
N THR A 208 10.54 -8.18 3.99
CA THR A 208 10.82 -9.54 4.47
C THR A 208 9.80 -10.02 5.50
N ARG A 209 8.81 -9.19 5.83
CA ARG A 209 7.74 -9.49 6.77
C ARG A 209 7.10 -10.84 6.45
N GLN A 210 7.08 -11.72 7.43
CA GLN A 210 6.37 -12.99 7.38
C GLN A 210 5.07 -12.90 8.17
N TRP A 211 4.15 -13.83 7.92
CA TRP A 211 2.92 -14.00 8.69
C TRP A 211 2.57 -15.49 8.86
N PRO A 212 1.98 -15.90 9.99
CA PRO A 212 1.50 -17.27 10.19
C PRO A 212 0.32 -17.59 9.27
N VAL A 213 0.36 -18.75 8.60
CA VAL A 213 -0.68 -19.16 7.64
C VAL A 213 -1.10 -20.61 7.82
N THR A 214 -2.32 -20.91 7.34
CA THR A 214 -2.69 -22.28 6.98
C THR A 214 -2.34 -22.51 5.52
N ARG A 215 -1.28 -23.26 5.25
CA ARG A 215 -0.89 -23.69 3.91
C ARG A 215 -1.91 -24.67 3.33
N THR A 216 -2.44 -24.37 2.15
CA THR A 216 -3.37 -25.25 1.41
C THR A 216 -2.70 -25.98 0.24
N SER A 217 -1.60 -25.42 -0.29
CA SER A 217 -0.72 -26.06 -1.27
C SER A 217 0.66 -25.38 -1.30
N ASP A 218 1.52 -25.73 -2.26
CA ASP A 218 2.82 -25.07 -2.46
C ASP A 218 2.72 -23.59 -2.88
N ARG A 219 1.57 -23.21 -3.45
CA ARG A 219 1.29 -21.88 -4.01
C ARG A 219 0.06 -21.20 -3.39
N SER A 220 -0.58 -21.80 -2.39
CA SER A 220 -1.78 -21.20 -1.79
C SER A 220 -1.80 -21.29 -0.27
N PHE A 221 -2.26 -20.21 0.33
CA PHE A 221 -2.16 -19.91 1.75
C PHE A 221 -3.44 -19.22 2.21
N PHE A 222 -3.90 -19.57 3.41
CA PHE A 222 -4.90 -18.79 4.13
C PHE A 222 -4.23 -18.02 5.26
N GLN A 223 -4.38 -16.70 5.23
CA GLN A 223 -3.82 -15.75 6.19
C GLN A 223 -4.96 -15.14 7.01
N PHE A 224 -4.93 -15.35 8.32
CA PHE A 224 -5.86 -14.72 9.25
C PHE A 224 -5.17 -13.54 9.96
N GLY A 225 -5.75 -12.35 9.82
CA GLY A 225 -5.19 -11.08 10.28
C GLY A 225 -4.12 -10.49 9.36
N ALA A 226 -3.69 -9.27 9.69
CA ALA A 226 -2.59 -8.57 9.04
C ALA A 226 -1.86 -7.63 10.01
N PRO A 227 -0.65 -7.16 9.64
CA PRO A 227 0.04 -6.11 10.38
C PRO A 227 -0.82 -4.84 10.51
N GLY A 228 -0.65 -4.12 11.62
CA GLY A 228 -1.40 -2.90 11.92
C GLY A 228 -1.54 -2.73 13.43
N GLY A 229 -2.76 -2.71 13.95
CA GLY A 229 -3.02 -2.48 15.38
C GLY A 229 -3.18 -3.73 16.25
N ALA A 230 -3.65 -4.86 15.68
CA ALA A 230 -3.74 -6.15 16.36
C ALA A 230 -2.48 -6.98 16.14
N THR A 231 -2.05 -7.69 17.17
CA THR A 231 -0.89 -8.59 17.12
C THR A 231 -1.28 -9.97 16.61
N GLU A 232 -0.31 -10.72 16.07
CA GLU A 232 -0.50 -12.13 15.68
C GLU A 232 -1.08 -12.97 16.82
N LYS A 233 -0.62 -12.73 18.05
CA LYS A 233 -1.14 -13.42 19.24
C LYS A 233 -2.62 -13.12 19.47
N GLU A 234 -3.05 -11.86 19.30
CA GLU A 234 -4.45 -11.48 19.45
C GLU A 234 -5.33 -12.16 18.40
N TYR A 235 -4.92 -12.19 17.13
CA TYR A 235 -5.67 -12.90 16.09
C TYR A 235 -5.80 -14.41 16.39
N LEU A 236 -4.71 -15.06 16.80
CA LEU A 236 -4.66 -16.52 16.92
C LEU A 236 -5.16 -17.07 18.26
N GLN A 237 -4.98 -16.31 19.35
CA GLN A 237 -5.27 -16.77 20.71
C GLN A 237 -6.39 -15.97 21.39
N GLY A 238 -6.75 -14.82 20.83
CA GLY A 238 -7.64 -13.86 21.46
C GLY A 238 -6.95 -13.05 22.56
N GLY A 239 -7.76 -12.42 23.40
CA GLY A 239 -7.31 -11.59 24.52
C GLY A 239 -8.35 -10.53 24.88
N PRO A 240 -8.09 -9.72 25.92
CA PRO A 240 -9.05 -8.71 26.37
C PRO A 240 -9.47 -7.73 25.28
N ARG A 241 -8.53 -7.23 24.47
CA ARG A 241 -8.81 -6.32 23.35
C ARG A 241 -9.68 -6.96 22.26
N VAL A 242 -9.51 -8.27 22.02
CA VAL A 242 -10.33 -9.03 21.06
C VAL A 242 -11.74 -9.25 21.59
N ALA A 243 -11.87 -9.67 22.84
CA ALA A 243 -13.18 -9.86 23.48
C ALA A 243 -13.97 -8.54 23.53
N GLU A 244 -13.31 -7.43 23.86
CA GLU A 244 -13.91 -6.10 23.83
C GLU A 244 -14.34 -5.71 22.42
N TYR A 245 -13.47 -5.89 21.42
CA TYR A 245 -13.78 -5.61 20.02
C TYR A 245 -15.02 -6.39 19.54
N LEU A 246 -15.07 -7.70 19.79
CA LEU A 246 -16.18 -8.57 19.40
C LEU A 246 -17.48 -8.17 20.11
N ALA A 247 -17.40 -7.85 21.41
CA ALA A 247 -18.56 -7.38 22.17
C ALA A 247 -19.11 -6.05 21.63
N ARG A 248 -18.24 -5.09 21.28
CA ARG A 248 -18.65 -3.82 20.64
C ARG A 248 -19.28 -4.04 19.28
N ALA A 249 -18.77 -5.01 18.52
CA ALA A 249 -19.32 -5.40 17.23
C ALA A 249 -20.63 -6.23 17.33
N GLY A 250 -21.08 -6.56 18.55
CA GLY A 250 -22.29 -7.35 18.78
C GLY A 250 -22.15 -8.84 18.42
N VAL A 251 -20.92 -9.35 18.43
CA VAL A 251 -20.59 -10.74 18.09
C VAL A 251 -20.59 -11.58 19.36
N ASP A 252 -21.38 -12.65 19.38
CA ASP A 252 -21.46 -13.59 20.51
C ASP A 252 -20.30 -14.61 20.49
N ARG A 253 -19.05 -14.10 20.53
CA ARG A 253 -17.81 -14.88 20.57
C ARG A 253 -16.79 -14.19 21.45
N ALA A 254 -16.06 -14.95 22.26
CA ALA A 254 -14.99 -14.40 23.12
C ALA A 254 -13.65 -14.20 22.40
N ARG A 255 -13.46 -14.88 21.26
CA ARG A 255 -12.27 -14.83 20.39
C ARG A 255 -12.62 -15.36 19.00
N TRP A 256 -11.73 -15.13 18.04
CA TRP A 256 -11.74 -15.82 16.75
C TRP A 256 -11.14 -17.22 16.86
N GLU A 257 -11.51 -18.10 15.93
CA GLU A 257 -11.02 -19.49 15.88
C GLU A 257 -10.52 -19.85 14.46
N PRO A 258 -9.40 -19.25 14.00
CA PRO A 258 -8.87 -19.54 12.66
C PRO A 258 -8.40 -21.00 12.52
N PRO A 259 -8.29 -21.50 11.27
CA PRO A 259 -7.68 -22.80 11.01
C PRO A 259 -6.25 -22.89 11.54
N ALA A 260 -5.81 -24.12 11.81
CA ALA A 260 -4.51 -24.38 12.42
C ALA A 260 -3.36 -23.89 11.54
N ILE A 261 -2.47 -23.09 12.12
CA ILE A 261 -1.27 -22.60 11.44
C ILE A 261 -0.35 -23.77 11.12
N THR A 262 0.06 -23.87 9.85
CA THR A 262 0.96 -24.92 9.36
C THR A 262 2.28 -24.37 8.84
N ASP A 263 2.40 -23.05 8.62
CA ASP A 263 3.62 -22.44 8.09
C ASP A 263 3.74 -20.94 8.43
N HIS A 264 4.91 -20.36 8.13
CA HIS A 264 5.14 -18.92 8.06
C HIS A 264 5.68 -18.57 6.67
N VAL A 265 5.00 -17.65 5.99
CA VAL A 265 5.31 -17.25 4.61
C VAL A 265 5.32 -15.73 4.50
N PRO A 266 5.85 -15.14 3.40
CA PRO A 266 5.78 -13.70 3.19
C PRO A 266 4.34 -13.20 3.34
N GLU A 267 4.18 -12.12 4.10
CA GLU A 267 2.87 -11.55 4.41
C GLU A 267 2.12 -11.17 3.12
N ALA A 268 0.80 -11.41 3.10
CA ALA A 268 -0.04 -11.38 1.91
C ALA A 268 0.04 -10.06 1.12
N GLU A 269 0.10 -8.90 1.76
CA GLU A 269 0.10 -7.59 1.10
C GLU A 269 1.52 -7.02 0.90
N TRP A 270 2.29 -6.98 1.98
CA TRP A 270 3.57 -6.28 2.06
C TRP A 270 4.76 -7.19 1.79
N GLY A 271 4.70 -8.46 2.18
CA GLY A 271 5.84 -9.37 2.06
C GLY A 271 6.19 -9.70 0.61
N LEU A 272 7.48 -9.70 0.26
CA LEU A 272 7.94 -10.15 -1.06
C LEU A 272 7.99 -11.69 -1.11
N ASP A 273 7.38 -12.29 -2.13
CA ASP A 273 7.62 -13.69 -2.46
C ASP A 273 8.96 -13.82 -3.22
N GLY A 274 9.97 -14.42 -2.56
CA GLY A 274 11.34 -14.52 -3.07
C GLY A 274 11.49 -15.29 -4.38
N TYR A 275 10.49 -16.06 -4.84
CA TYR A 275 10.56 -16.76 -6.12
C TYR A 275 10.80 -15.84 -7.33
N LEU A 276 10.42 -14.55 -7.23
CA LEU A 276 10.63 -13.55 -8.29
C LEU A 276 12.10 -13.10 -8.44
N ILE A 277 12.94 -13.28 -7.41
CA ILE A 277 14.33 -12.77 -7.40
C ILE A 277 15.18 -13.46 -8.46
N SER A 278 15.05 -14.78 -8.62
CA SER A 278 15.84 -15.54 -9.59
C SER A 278 15.54 -15.14 -11.04
N PRO A 279 14.27 -15.05 -11.50
CA PRO A 279 13.94 -14.47 -12.80
C PRO A 279 14.52 -13.08 -13.04
N LEU A 280 14.41 -12.18 -12.06
CA LEU A 280 14.97 -10.82 -12.15
C LEU A 280 16.50 -10.83 -12.29
N LYS A 281 17.19 -11.71 -11.56
CA LYS A 281 18.65 -11.88 -11.68
C LYS A 281 19.06 -12.30 -13.09
N LYS A 282 18.38 -13.30 -13.66
CA LYS A 282 18.64 -13.76 -15.03
C LYS A 282 18.42 -12.65 -16.06
N LEU A 283 17.34 -11.88 -15.91
CA LEU A 283 17.03 -10.76 -16.79
C LEU A 283 18.10 -9.67 -16.70
N ALA A 284 18.48 -9.26 -15.48
CA ALA A 284 19.49 -8.24 -15.26
C ALA A 284 20.87 -8.65 -15.81
N GLU A 285 21.29 -9.90 -15.62
CA GLU A 285 22.54 -10.43 -16.19
C GLU A 285 22.52 -10.40 -17.73
N ALA A 286 21.40 -10.82 -18.34
CA ALA A 286 21.26 -10.82 -19.80
C ALA A 286 21.34 -9.41 -20.41
N GLN A 287 20.80 -8.41 -19.71
CA GLN A 287 20.77 -7.02 -20.17
C GLN A 287 21.93 -6.16 -19.65
N ARG A 288 22.83 -6.75 -18.84
CA ARG A 288 23.92 -6.05 -18.15
C ARG A 288 23.42 -4.87 -17.31
N TRP A 289 22.28 -5.07 -16.65
CA TRP A 289 21.76 -4.15 -15.65
C TRP A 289 22.38 -4.45 -14.29
N ARG A 290 22.46 -3.42 -13.44
CA ARG A 290 22.83 -3.59 -12.04
C ARG A 290 21.58 -3.96 -11.24
N LEU A 291 21.53 -5.18 -10.71
CA LEU A 291 20.46 -5.60 -9.81
C LEU A 291 20.82 -5.29 -8.36
N MET A 292 19.95 -4.55 -7.68
CA MET A 292 20.12 -4.10 -6.31
C MET A 292 18.91 -4.52 -5.47
N GLU A 293 19.11 -5.00 -4.26
CA GLU A 293 18.04 -5.39 -3.34
C GLU A 293 17.97 -4.41 -2.18
N ILE A 294 16.83 -3.73 -2.04
CA ILE A 294 16.48 -2.94 -0.85
C ILE A 294 15.71 -3.85 0.08
N ARG A 295 16.33 -4.25 1.20
CA ARG A 295 15.80 -5.26 2.12
C ARG A 295 15.47 -4.67 3.48
N TYR A 296 14.25 -4.92 3.98
CA TYR A 296 13.76 -4.49 5.30
C TYR A 296 12.66 -5.44 5.81
N ASP A 297 12.41 -5.50 7.13
CA ASP A 297 11.31 -6.30 7.69
C ASP A 297 10.01 -5.49 7.81
N HIS A 298 10.07 -4.38 8.54
CA HIS A 298 8.88 -3.57 8.80
C HIS A 298 8.62 -2.59 7.63
N PRO A 299 7.42 -2.54 7.03
CA PRO A 299 7.17 -1.71 5.85
C PRO A 299 7.44 -0.20 6.06
N GLU A 300 7.12 0.34 7.23
CA GLU A 300 7.34 1.76 7.54
C GLU A 300 8.82 2.12 7.79
N ALA A 301 9.72 1.13 7.87
CA ALA A 301 11.16 1.37 8.06
C ALA A 301 11.75 2.23 6.94
N LEU A 302 11.25 2.06 5.71
CA LEU A 302 11.71 2.80 4.56
C LEU A 302 11.34 4.30 4.62
N SER A 303 10.27 4.67 5.33
CA SER A 303 9.83 6.07 5.49
C SER A 303 10.89 6.92 6.18
N PHE A 304 11.57 6.37 7.20
CA PHE A 304 12.68 7.07 7.88
C PHE A 304 13.85 7.36 6.93
N VAL A 305 14.17 6.42 6.05
CA VAL A 305 15.30 6.52 5.12
C VAL A 305 14.97 7.50 3.98
N VAL A 306 13.79 7.38 3.40
CA VAL A 306 13.36 8.23 2.27
C VAL A 306 13.22 9.68 2.71
N ALA A 307 12.73 9.94 3.92
CA ALA A 307 12.65 11.28 4.46
C ALA A 307 14.03 11.98 4.54
N GLU A 308 15.07 11.27 4.96
CA GLU A 308 16.45 11.79 5.00
C GLU A 308 17.04 11.99 3.59
N ILE A 309 16.73 11.10 2.65
CA ILE A 309 17.13 11.25 1.24
C ILE A 309 16.51 12.51 0.63
N TYR A 310 15.21 12.74 0.86
CA TYR A 310 14.52 13.95 0.44
C TYR A 310 15.13 15.21 1.06
N ARG A 311 15.47 15.15 2.36
CA ARG A 311 16.14 16.26 3.05
C ARG A 311 17.46 16.62 2.38
N ASP A 312 18.33 15.64 2.16
CA ASP A 312 19.62 15.86 1.49
C ASP A 312 19.45 16.36 0.05
N TRP A 313 18.46 15.82 -0.68
CA TRP A 313 18.16 16.21 -2.05
C TRP A 313 17.70 17.67 -2.15
N TYR A 314 16.77 18.09 -1.30
CA TYR A 314 16.28 19.47 -1.24
C TYR A 314 17.36 20.45 -0.82
N LEU A 315 18.15 20.12 0.21
CA LEU A 315 19.26 20.98 0.64
C LEU A 315 20.30 21.16 -0.48
N ALA A 316 20.61 20.10 -1.23
CA ALA A 316 21.51 20.18 -2.38
C ALA A 316 20.95 21.03 -3.54
N ALA A 317 19.61 21.20 -3.60
CA ALA A 317 18.92 22.06 -4.55
C ALA A 317 18.68 23.49 -4.01
N GLY A 318 19.17 23.82 -2.82
CA GLY A 318 18.94 25.13 -2.19
C GLY A 318 17.52 25.33 -1.64
N ILE A 319 16.75 24.25 -1.49
CA ILE A 319 15.40 24.25 -0.95
C ILE A 319 15.49 24.00 0.56
N LEU A 320 14.80 24.82 1.37
CA LEU A 320 14.71 24.61 2.81
C LEU A 320 13.64 23.55 3.10
N PRO A 321 14.01 22.37 3.65
CA PRO A 321 13.07 21.27 3.88
C PRO A 321 12.27 21.47 5.19
N ALA A 322 11.37 22.45 5.19
CA ALA A 322 10.58 22.89 6.34
C ALA A 322 9.13 22.37 6.37
N ARG A 323 8.69 21.60 5.35
CA ARG A 323 7.36 21.00 5.29
C ARG A 323 7.44 19.47 5.33
N LEU A 324 6.51 18.85 6.04
CA LEU A 324 6.31 17.41 6.10
C LEU A 324 4.91 17.07 5.58
N THR A 325 4.82 16.13 4.64
CA THR A 325 3.56 15.48 4.27
C THR A 325 3.57 14.07 4.83
N VAL A 326 2.57 13.75 5.64
CA VAL A 326 2.37 12.40 6.18
C VAL A 326 1.26 11.72 5.39
N ASP A 327 1.63 10.63 4.72
CA ASP A 327 0.70 9.79 3.97
C ASP A 327 0.17 8.66 4.85
N SER A 328 -1.00 8.13 4.50
CA SER A 328 -1.64 7.03 5.22
C SER A 328 -2.18 5.99 4.25
N PHE A 329 -1.61 4.78 4.30
CA PHE A 329 -1.94 3.65 3.45
C PHE A 329 -1.91 4.02 1.95
N LEU A 330 -3.08 4.07 1.31
CA LEU A 330 -3.24 4.42 -0.10
C LEU A 330 -3.45 5.92 -0.36
N LEU A 331 -3.64 6.73 0.69
CA LEU A 331 -3.79 8.19 0.56
C LEU A 331 -2.41 8.83 0.44
N MET A 332 -2.06 9.17 -0.79
CA MET A 332 -0.80 9.82 -1.14
C MET A 332 -0.89 10.60 -2.45
N ASP A 333 -0.08 11.64 -2.56
CA ASP A 333 0.16 12.33 -3.84
C ASP A 333 1.66 12.72 -3.92
N PRO A 334 2.52 11.80 -4.42
CA PRO A 334 3.95 12.05 -4.55
C PRO A 334 4.28 13.28 -5.40
N TRP A 335 3.45 13.58 -6.40
CA TRP A 335 3.62 14.77 -7.22
C TRP A 335 3.39 16.02 -6.39
N CYS A 336 2.25 16.11 -5.70
CA CYS A 336 1.92 17.28 -4.88
C CYS A 336 2.95 17.50 -3.78
N SER A 337 3.37 16.44 -3.08
CA SER A 337 4.41 16.53 -2.04
C SER A 337 5.72 17.11 -2.59
N MET A 338 6.15 16.70 -3.81
CA MET A 338 7.34 17.25 -4.45
C MET A 338 7.14 18.72 -4.86
N GLN A 339 6.01 19.09 -5.46
CA GLN A 339 5.76 20.47 -5.88
C GLN A 339 5.60 21.43 -4.69
N GLN A 340 5.21 20.93 -3.52
CA GLN A 340 5.14 21.72 -2.28
C GLN A 340 6.46 21.72 -1.50
N HIS A 341 7.52 21.12 -2.06
CA HIS A 341 8.83 20.94 -1.42
C HIS A 341 8.71 20.29 -0.02
N ALA A 342 7.75 19.37 0.12
CA ALA A 342 7.50 18.64 1.35
C ALA A 342 8.37 17.38 1.40
N ILE A 343 8.89 17.06 2.59
CA ILE A 343 9.45 15.74 2.89
C ILE A 343 8.28 14.78 3.09
N PRO A 344 8.23 13.62 2.41
CA PRO A 344 7.19 12.63 2.64
C PRO A 344 7.54 11.71 3.80
N PHE A 345 6.52 11.29 4.56
CA PHE A 345 6.63 10.21 5.53
C PHE A 345 5.39 9.32 5.43
N TRP A 346 5.56 8.11 4.93
CA TRP A 346 4.45 7.20 4.69
C TRP A 346 4.18 6.30 5.89
N LEU A 347 2.91 6.14 6.26
CA LEU A 347 2.43 5.22 7.28
C LEU A 347 1.57 4.14 6.65
N MET A 348 1.69 2.91 7.17
CA MET A 348 0.95 1.77 6.65
C MET A 348 -0.55 1.88 6.92
N PHE A 349 -0.94 2.27 8.14
CA PHE A 349 -2.35 2.40 8.56
C PHE A 349 -2.47 3.47 9.65
N PRO A 350 -3.67 4.01 9.96
CA PRO A 350 -3.85 4.96 11.05
C PRO A 350 -3.92 4.24 12.41
N SER A 351 -2.90 3.44 12.71
CA SER A 351 -2.80 2.64 13.93
C SER A 351 -1.92 3.31 14.98
N VAL A 352 -2.05 2.89 16.24
CA VAL A 352 -1.17 3.35 17.33
C VAL A 352 0.31 3.06 17.02
N PRO A 353 0.70 1.85 16.55
CA PRO A 353 2.09 1.60 16.14
C PRO A 353 2.62 2.57 15.07
N SER A 354 1.79 2.94 14.09
CA SER A 354 2.14 3.90 13.04
C SER A 354 2.26 5.32 13.59
N ALA A 355 1.37 5.73 14.49
CA ALA A 355 1.48 7.00 15.22
C ALA A 355 2.78 7.06 16.04
N ASP A 356 3.16 5.97 16.69
CA ASP A 356 4.40 5.87 17.46
C ASP A 356 5.63 5.91 16.54
N ALA A 357 5.56 5.33 15.34
CA ALA A 357 6.61 5.45 14.33
C ALA A 357 6.82 6.90 13.90
N LEU A 358 5.74 7.62 13.61
CA LEU A 358 5.80 9.04 13.29
C LEU A 358 6.31 9.87 14.47
N GLN A 359 5.89 9.61 15.71
CA GLN A 359 6.43 10.30 16.88
C GLN A 359 7.94 10.13 16.97
N ARG A 360 8.45 8.90 16.86
CA ARG A 360 9.90 8.61 16.89
C ARG A 360 10.67 9.34 15.79
N PHE A 361 10.05 9.56 14.63
CA PHE A 361 10.60 10.36 13.56
C PHE A 361 10.64 11.84 13.98
N LEU A 362 9.50 12.42 14.33
CA LEU A 362 9.37 13.84 14.68
C LEU A 362 10.28 14.27 15.84
N GLU A 363 10.46 13.43 16.86
CA GLU A 363 11.33 13.70 18.01
C GLU A 363 12.83 13.79 17.66
N LYS A 364 13.25 13.19 16.54
CA LYS A 364 14.65 13.10 16.13
C LYS A 364 14.99 13.99 14.94
N GLN A 365 13.98 14.56 14.29
CA GLN A 365 14.15 15.40 13.12
C GLN A 365 14.33 16.88 13.48
N PRO A 366 15.02 17.65 12.63
CA PRO A 366 14.86 19.09 12.65
C PRO A 366 13.36 19.46 12.59
N PRO A 367 12.91 20.43 13.39
CA PRO A 367 11.51 20.80 13.46
C PRO A 367 11.01 21.34 12.11
N PHE A 368 9.81 20.92 11.75
CA PHE A 368 9.11 21.38 10.56
C PHE A 368 8.29 22.64 10.88
N ASN A 369 8.17 23.55 9.92
CA ASN A 369 7.25 24.68 10.03
C ASN A 369 5.81 24.21 9.82
N HIS A 370 5.61 23.32 8.84
CA HIS A 370 4.31 22.78 8.50
C HIS A 370 4.31 21.25 8.50
N ILE A 371 3.26 20.66 9.08
CA ILE A 371 2.99 19.22 9.01
C ILE A 371 1.58 19.01 8.49
N ASP A 372 1.46 18.37 7.32
CA ASP A 372 0.19 18.09 6.67
C ASP A 372 -0.03 16.58 6.65
N MET A 373 -1.11 16.10 7.27
CA MET A 373 -1.32 14.66 7.48
C MET A 373 -2.64 14.19 6.88
N MET A 374 -2.57 13.20 6.01
CA MET A 374 -3.73 12.44 5.53
C MET A 374 -3.98 11.24 6.46
N LEU A 375 -5.23 10.80 6.62
CA LEU A 375 -5.57 9.61 7.41
C LEU A 375 -6.55 8.72 6.64
N TYR A 376 -6.17 7.45 6.44
CA TYR A 376 -7.00 6.47 5.74
C TYR A 376 -8.22 6.08 6.57
N SER A 377 -9.43 6.35 6.06
CA SER A 377 -10.68 5.99 6.72
C SER A 377 -11.19 4.62 6.28
N HIS A 378 -10.78 3.56 6.99
CA HIS A 378 -11.21 2.18 6.72
C HIS A 378 -12.58 1.81 7.34
N GLY A 379 -13.23 2.75 8.03
CA GLY A 379 -14.60 2.62 8.50
C GLY A 379 -14.84 1.63 9.62
N THR A 380 -13.80 1.20 10.34
CA THR A 380 -13.93 0.27 11.46
C THR A 380 -13.20 0.80 12.69
N ASP A 381 -13.80 0.68 13.87
CA ASP A 381 -13.10 0.88 15.15
C ASP A 381 -12.18 -0.32 15.44
N SER A 382 -11.11 -0.44 14.65
CA SER A 382 -10.20 -1.59 14.67
C SER A 382 -9.42 -1.68 15.97
N ILE A 383 -8.97 -2.89 16.29
CA ILE A 383 -8.07 -3.10 17.44
C ILE A 383 -6.78 -2.33 17.17
N GLY A 384 -6.49 -1.33 18.01
CA GLY A 384 -5.27 -0.52 17.89
C GLY A 384 -5.35 0.63 16.91
N LEU A 385 -6.55 1.02 16.48
CA LEU A 385 -6.79 2.32 15.84
C LEU A 385 -6.27 3.46 16.74
N ALA A 386 -5.51 4.40 16.17
CA ALA A 386 -5.16 5.63 16.87
C ALA A 386 -6.30 6.64 16.73
N ASP A 387 -6.74 7.21 17.85
CA ASP A 387 -7.77 8.25 17.85
C ASP A 387 -7.29 9.55 17.17
N VAL A 388 -8.25 10.43 16.83
CA VAL A 388 -7.96 11.71 16.18
C VAL A 388 -7.08 12.61 17.07
N ASP A 389 -7.28 12.57 18.38
CA ASP A 389 -6.52 13.41 19.31
C ASP A 389 -5.04 13.03 19.35
N ARG A 390 -4.72 11.75 19.19
CA ARG A 390 -3.36 11.24 19.04
C ARG A 390 -2.69 11.82 17.80
N TRP A 391 -3.39 11.89 16.67
CA TRP A 391 -2.86 12.52 15.45
C TRP A 391 -2.68 14.03 15.61
N LYS A 392 -3.60 14.72 16.27
CA LYS A 392 -3.48 16.15 16.60
C LYS A 392 -2.27 16.46 17.49
N GLN A 393 -1.94 15.59 18.43
CA GLN A 393 -0.73 15.72 19.24
C GLN A 393 0.54 15.68 18.38
N LEU A 394 0.57 14.83 17.34
CA LEU A 394 1.71 14.75 16.42
C LEU A 394 1.77 15.98 15.50
N LEU A 395 0.64 16.52 15.08
CA LEU A 395 0.56 17.77 14.32
C LEU A 395 1.10 18.97 15.11
N ALA A 396 1.00 18.95 16.44
CA ALA A 396 1.54 19.99 17.31
C ALA A 396 3.09 20.06 17.33
N PHE A 397 3.80 19.12 16.70
CA PHE A 397 5.24 19.24 16.46
C PHE A 397 5.59 20.31 15.41
N ALA A 398 4.62 20.75 14.60
CA ALA A 398 4.82 21.83 13.64
C ALA A 398 5.07 23.16 14.37
N ARG A 399 6.04 23.96 13.90
CA ARG A 399 6.34 25.27 14.48
C ARG A 399 5.28 26.32 14.16
N GLU A 400 4.68 26.24 12.99
CA GLU A 400 3.71 27.22 12.51
C GLU A 400 2.31 26.61 12.42
N GLU A 401 2.16 25.52 11.65
CA GLU A 401 0.83 24.93 11.42
C GLU A 401 0.90 23.42 11.17
N GLY A 402 0.11 22.67 11.92
CA GLY A 402 -0.17 21.27 11.65
C GLY A 402 -1.64 21.07 11.28
N ALA A 403 -1.94 20.32 10.22
CA ALA A 403 -3.31 20.09 9.78
C ALA A 403 -3.58 18.65 9.34
N LEU A 404 -4.80 18.18 9.64
CA LEU A 404 -5.37 17.01 8.99
C LEU A 404 -5.94 17.41 7.62
N VAL A 405 -5.49 16.72 6.57
CA VAL A 405 -5.72 17.08 5.18
C VAL A 405 -6.86 16.26 4.61
N GLY A 406 -7.98 16.90 4.32
CA GLY A 406 -9.14 16.23 3.73
C GLY A 406 -9.81 15.21 4.66
N VAL A 407 -9.61 15.32 5.98
CA VAL A 407 -10.18 14.44 7.00
C VAL A 407 -11.27 15.18 7.79
N ASP A 408 -12.43 14.55 7.98
CA ASP A 408 -13.44 14.99 8.94
C ASP A 408 -13.18 14.33 10.29
N GLU A 409 -12.62 15.13 11.20
CA GLU A 409 -12.23 14.73 12.55
C GLU A 409 -13.36 14.12 13.38
N THR A 410 -14.60 14.55 13.14
CA THR A 410 -15.76 14.07 13.90
C THR A 410 -16.27 12.73 13.41
N ARG A 411 -15.82 12.31 12.22
CA ARG A 411 -16.28 11.11 11.53
C ARG A 411 -15.22 10.04 11.39
N PHE A 412 -13.94 10.39 11.48
CA PHE A 412 -12.85 9.42 11.49
C PHE A 412 -13.10 8.33 12.56
N PRO A 413 -12.93 7.03 12.24
CA PRO A 413 -12.37 6.43 11.02
C PRO A 413 -13.39 6.16 9.88
N HIS A 414 -14.62 6.66 9.97
CA HIS A 414 -15.73 6.47 9.02
C HIS A 414 -15.90 7.63 8.02
N ASP A 415 -14.85 8.43 7.80
CA ASP A 415 -14.86 9.55 6.87
C ASP A 415 -14.47 9.11 5.45
N PHE A 416 -15.39 8.47 4.73
CA PHE A 416 -15.12 7.94 3.38
C PHE A 416 -14.97 9.04 2.32
N ALA A 417 -15.47 10.26 2.56
CA ALA A 417 -15.28 11.35 1.62
C ALA A 417 -13.81 11.78 1.49
N THR A 418 -12.95 11.43 2.46
CA THR A 418 -11.50 11.66 2.38
C THR A 418 -10.89 11.17 1.06
N PHE A 419 -11.35 10.02 0.53
CA PHE A 419 -10.89 9.44 -0.74
C PHE A 419 -11.10 10.32 -1.97
N SER A 420 -12.03 11.28 -1.89
CA SER A 420 -12.40 12.16 -3.00
C SER A 420 -11.87 13.58 -2.87
N ARG A 421 -11.31 13.95 -1.71
CA ARG A 421 -10.92 15.33 -1.40
C ARG A 421 -9.49 15.49 -0.88
N PHE A 422 -8.80 14.40 -0.54
CA PHE A 422 -7.43 14.48 -0.01
C PHE A 422 -6.50 15.24 -0.95
N ASP A 423 -6.62 15.06 -2.27
CA ASP A 423 -5.75 15.70 -3.27
C ASP A 423 -5.95 17.22 -3.35
N SER A 424 -7.21 17.67 -3.40
CA SER A 424 -7.52 19.10 -3.49
C SER A 424 -7.17 19.78 -2.18
N ALA A 425 -7.50 19.12 -1.06
CA ALA A 425 -7.14 19.61 0.27
C ALA A 425 -5.61 19.72 0.42
N LEU A 426 -4.85 18.74 -0.06
CA LEU A 426 -3.38 18.77 0.00
C LEU A 426 -2.82 19.89 -0.87
N ARG A 427 -3.29 20.05 -2.11
CA ARG A 427 -2.85 21.12 -3.01
C ARG A 427 -3.12 22.52 -2.45
N GLU A 428 -4.18 22.69 -1.67
CA GLU A 428 -4.52 23.96 -1.03
C GLU A 428 -3.62 24.31 0.17
N ARG A 429 -2.83 23.36 0.70
CA ARG A 429 -1.96 23.58 1.87
C ARG A 429 -0.75 24.48 1.60
N ALA A 430 -0.28 24.53 0.35
CA ALA A 430 0.89 25.30 -0.03
C ALA A 430 0.94 25.59 -1.53
N PRO A 431 1.62 26.68 -1.95
CA PRO A 431 1.91 26.93 -3.35
C PRO A 431 2.63 25.74 -4.01
N LEU A 432 2.28 25.48 -5.26
CA LEU A 432 2.98 24.52 -6.10
C LEU A 432 4.17 25.23 -6.77
N LEU A 433 5.38 24.80 -6.44
CA LEU A 433 6.65 25.31 -6.92
C LEU A 433 7.31 24.25 -7.80
N PRO A 434 8.11 24.63 -8.82
CA PRO A 434 8.82 23.66 -9.63
C PRO A 434 9.62 22.68 -8.77
N ALA A 435 9.41 21.38 -9.02
CA ALA A 435 10.22 20.33 -8.41
C ALA A 435 11.71 20.49 -8.79
N PRO A 436 12.64 20.14 -7.88
CA PRO A 436 14.07 20.11 -8.22
C PRO A 436 14.37 19.07 -9.31
N PRO A 437 15.54 19.15 -9.96
CA PRO A 437 15.98 18.13 -10.90
C PRO A 437 15.92 16.73 -10.28
N PRO A 438 15.52 15.69 -11.04
CA PRO A 438 15.32 14.35 -10.51
C PRO A 438 16.50 13.84 -9.66
N LEU A 439 16.17 13.15 -8.58
CA LEU A 439 17.14 12.50 -7.71
C LEU A 439 17.94 11.45 -8.50
N SER A 440 19.25 11.66 -8.62
CA SER A 440 20.13 10.69 -9.29
C SER A 440 20.19 9.36 -8.54
N ILE A 441 20.32 8.26 -9.29
CA ILE A 441 20.42 6.89 -8.76
C ILE A 441 21.55 6.75 -7.73
N ASP A 442 22.73 7.36 -7.98
CA ASP A 442 23.86 7.29 -7.06
C ASP A 442 23.58 7.96 -5.71
N LYS A 443 22.86 9.09 -5.71
CA LYS A 443 22.43 9.75 -4.47
C LYS A 443 21.41 8.91 -3.71
N ALA A 444 20.47 8.26 -4.41
CA ALA A 444 19.52 7.35 -3.79
C ALA A 444 20.24 6.16 -3.13
N ILE A 445 21.18 5.51 -3.84
CA ILE A 445 22.02 4.42 -3.31
C ILE A 445 22.82 4.87 -2.09
N ALA A 446 23.53 5.99 -2.20
CA ALA A 446 24.34 6.53 -1.11
C ALA A 446 23.47 6.88 0.11
N GLY A 447 22.28 7.44 -0.11
CA GLY A 447 21.31 7.74 0.93
C GLY A 447 20.81 6.49 1.66
N ILE A 448 20.43 5.44 0.93
CA ILE A 448 19.99 4.17 1.54
C ILE A 448 21.14 3.56 2.35
N GLN A 449 22.36 3.55 1.83
CA GLN A 449 23.53 3.02 2.55
C GLN A 449 23.85 3.83 3.81
N ARG A 450 23.71 5.16 3.75
CA ARG A 450 24.03 6.06 4.85
C ARG A 450 23.00 5.99 5.99
N TYR A 451 21.71 5.98 5.65
CA TYR A 451 20.62 6.11 6.62
C TYR A 451 19.97 4.77 6.98
N GLY A 452 20.04 3.77 6.09
CA GLY A 452 19.27 2.54 6.18
C GLY A 452 19.54 1.68 7.41
N ALA A 453 20.82 1.45 7.74
CA ALA A 453 21.19 0.47 8.76
C ALA A 453 20.56 0.75 10.14
N ARG A 454 20.35 2.03 10.49
CA ARG A 454 19.74 2.45 11.76
C ARG A 454 18.25 2.10 11.86
N HIS A 455 17.61 1.89 10.73
CA HIS A 455 16.18 1.60 10.61
C HIS A 455 15.92 0.17 10.10
N GLY A 456 16.94 -0.68 10.02
CA GLY A 456 16.80 -2.05 9.51
C GLY A 456 16.56 -2.11 8.00
N VAL A 457 16.95 -1.07 7.25
CA VAL A 457 16.93 -1.06 5.79
C VAL A 457 18.34 -1.28 5.28
N THR A 458 18.51 -2.23 4.37
CA THR A 458 19.81 -2.62 3.82
C THR A 458 19.77 -2.63 2.30
N LEU A 459 20.93 -2.46 1.68
CA LEU A 459 21.08 -2.42 0.22
C LEU A 459 22.16 -3.42 -0.20
N HIS A 460 21.81 -4.37 -1.05
CA HIS A 460 22.71 -5.44 -1.49
C HIS A 460 22.81 -5.48 -3.03
N PRO A 461 24.02 -5.52 -3.61
CA PRO A 461 24.18 -5.86 -5.02
C PRO A 461 23.94 -7.36 -5.23
N LEU A 462 23.16 -7.72 -6.26
CA LEU A 462 22.88 -9.11 -6.63
C LEU A 462 23.57 -9.56 -7.92
N THR A 463 24.03 -8.61 -8.73
CA THR A 463 24.77 -8.80 -9.99
C THR A 463 25.82 -7.70 -10.17
#